data_AF-A0A0N4UXC0-F1
#
_entry.id   AF-A0A0N4UXC0-F1
#
_cell.length_a   1.000
_cell.length_b   1.000
_cell.length_c   1.000
_cell.angle_alpha   90.00
_cell.angle_beta   90.00
_cell.angle_gamma   90.00
#
_symmetry.space_group_name_H-M   'P 1'
#
loop_
_entity.id
_entity.type
_entity.pdbx_description
1 polymer ?
#
loop_
_entity_poly.entity_id
_entity_poly.type
_entity_poly.pdbx_seq_one_letter_code
_entity_poly.pdbx_strand_id
1 'polypeptide(L)'
;MCRRVERLKSCMWKSQKWHMYWCTAHPGVLYLWPLHKPTTSANRRKVALTPNATVNSIIFEEDRFTWNLRCASGKEFLFAHFDELQQASWISEMQLAIKYPTRDELFEYDKKRALENDCSYSAERSLTWRLALESENLRLTKLLDEERKALHDEEIVRTLATRMFDEEREKREKLERKLSDIEHNLKKNRSLGNGIDDKSVL
;
A
#
# COMPACT_ATOMS: atom_id res chain seq x y z
N MET A 1 12.32 10.70 -15.91
CA MET A 1 12.96 9.57 -15.18
C MET A 1 14.43 9.52 -15.59
N CYS A 2 15.34 10.10 -14.80
CA CYS A 2 16.78 9.96 -15.04
C CYS A 2 17.19 8.50 -14.85
N ARG A 3 17.29 7.72 -15.94
CA ARG A 3 17.77 6.33 -15.91
C ARG A 3 19.28 6.32 -15.64
N ARG A 4 19.65 6.36 -14.36
CA ARG A 4 21.03 6.37 -13.87
C ARG A 4 21.74 5.00 -13.89
N VAL A 5 21.16 4.00 -14.55
CA VAL A 5 21.82 2.73 -14.81
C VAL A 5 21.54 2.39 -16.26
N GLU A 6 22.56 2.47 -17.11
CA GLU A 6 22.56 1.87 -18.45
C GLU A 6 22.47 0.35 -18.29
N ARG A 7 21.26 -0.15 -17.99
CA ARG A 7 21.02 -1.58 -17.94
C ARG A 7 21.09 -2.09 -19.37
N LEU A 8 22.14 -2.86 -19.67
CA LEU A 8 22.20 -3.70 -20.86
C LEU A 8 20.93 -4.55 -20.90
N LYS A 9 20.13 -4.36 -21.94
CA LYS A 9 18.94 -5.17 -22.19
C LYS A 9 19.26 -6.18 -23.27
N SER A 10 18.65 -7.36 -23.20
CA SER A 10 18.79 -8.35 -24.27
C SER A 10 17.86 -8.00 -25.44
N CYS A 11 18.35 -8.22 -26.65
CA CYS A 11 17.54 -8.24 -27.86
C CYS A 11 18.06 -9.30 -28.83
N MET A 12 17.19 -9.80 -29.70
CA MET A 12 17.59 -10.70 -30.79
C MET A 12 17.66 -9.92 -32.09
N TRP A 13 18.63 -10.25 -32.95
CA TRP A 13 18.74 -9.69 -34.29
C TRP A 13 18.95 -10.81 -35.32
N LYS A 14 18.17 -10.78 -36.40
CA LYS A 14 18.28 -11.69 -37.55
C LYS A 14 19.20 -11.06 -38.61
N SER A 15 20.41 -11.60 -38.77
CA SER A 15 21.26 -11.29 -39.92
C SER A 15 21.08 -12.35 -41.02
N GLN A 16 21.40 -13.61 -40.70
CA GLN A 16 21.09 -14.81 -41.47
C GLN A 16 20.31 -15.80 -40.61
N LYS A 17 20.74 -15.92 -39.35
CA LYS A 17 20.07 -16.62 -38.27
C LYS A 17 19.85 -15.65 -37.12
N TRP A 18 18.96 -16.02 -36.22
CA TRP A 18 18.71 -15.28 -35.00
C TRP A 18 19.88 -15.41 -34.04
N HIS A 19 20.40 -14.28 -33.56
CA HIS A 19 21.45 -14.23 -32.55
C HIS A 19 21.04 -13.30 -31.42
N MET A 20 21.42 -13.65 -30.19
CA MET A 20 21.20 -12.81 -29.02
C MET A 20 22.32 -11.77 -28.85
N TYR A 21 21.91 -10.58 -28.45
CA TYR A 21 22.79 -9.45 -28.19
C TYR A 21 22.43 -8.79 -26.87
N TRP A 22 23.44 -8.25 -26.19
CA TRP A 22 23.23 -7.15 -25.27
C TRP A 22 23.09 -5.88 -26.09
N CYS A 23 22.13 -5.05 -25.73
CA CYS A 23 21.71 -3.92 -26.53
C CYS A 23 21.55 -2.69 -25.61
N THR A 24 21.99 -1.52 -26.10
CA THR A 24 21.67 -0.21 -25.47
C THR A 24 21.30 0.80 -26.54
N ALA A 25 20.18 1.50 -26.32
CA ALA A 25 19.76 2.63 -27.15
C ALA A 25 20.24 3.93 -26.49
N HIS A 26 21.06 4.68 -27.21
CA HIS A 26 21.46 6.04 -26.86
C HIS A 26 20.89 7.01 -27.91
N PRO A 27 20.80 8.31 -27.58
CA PRO A 27 20.51 9.34 -28.56
C PRO A 27 21.32 9.13 -29.84
N GLY A 28 20.62 8.95 -30.97
CA GLY A 28 21.22 8.83 -32.29
C GLY A 28 21.96 7.52 -32.59
N VAL A 29 22.05 6.56 -31.65
CA VAL A 29 22.79 5.32 -31.87
C VAL A 29 22.30 4.14 -31.03
N LEU A 30 22.21 2.98 -31.68
CA LEU A 30 22.00 1.69 -31.03
C LEU A 30 23.32 0.91 -30.99
N TYR A 31 23.68 0.44 -29.80
CA TYR A 31 24.84 -0.42 -29.60
C TYR A 31 24.42 -1.86 -29.37
N LEU A 32 25.12 -2.79 -30.02
CA LEU A 32 24.86 -4.23 -29.94
C LEU A 32 26.15 -4.97 -29.63
N TRP A 33 26.15 -5.81 -28.60
CA TRP A 33 27.25 -6.69 -28.24
C TRP A 33 26.80 -8.14 -28.37
N PRO A 34 27.46 -8.97 -29.20
CA PRO A 34 27.10 -10.38 -29.30
C PRO A 34 27.24 -11.08 -27.95
N LEU A 35 26.24 -11.86 -27.51
CA LEU A 35 26.27 -12.52 -26.20
C LEU A 35 27.44 -13.50 -26.02
N HIS A 36 27.93 -14.08 -27.13
CA HIS A 36 29.04 -15.03 -27.13
C HIS A 36 30.42 -14.36 -27.06
N LYS A 37 30.50 -13.03 -26.95
CA LYS A 37 31.76 -12.28 -26.86
C LYS A 37 31.78 -11.39 -25.62
N PRO A 38 32.98 -11.08 -25.08
CA PRO A 38 33.12 -10.08 -24.03
C PRO A 38 32.56 -8.72 -24.45
N THR A 39 31.90 -8.01 -23.53
CA THR A 39 31.29 -6.68 -23.72
C THR A 39 32.32 -5.56 -23.79
N THR A 40 33.22 -5.62 -24.77
CA THR A 40 34.25 -4.60 -25.02
C THR A 40 33.84 -3.64 -26.13
N SER A 41 34.51 -2.48 -26.23
CA SER A 41 34.28 -1.49 -27.29
C SER A 41 34.58 -2.04 -28.69
N ALA A 42 35.53 -2.97 -28.82
CA ALA A 42 35.91 -3.60 -30.09
C ALA A 42 34.86 -4.60 -30.61
N ASN A 43 34.14 -5.27 -29.71
CA ASN A 43 33.10 -6.24 -30.07
C ASN A 43 31.72 -5.60 -30.32
N ARG A 44 31.63 -4.28 -30.15
CA ARG A 44 30.39 -3.51 -30.24
C ARG A 44 30.06 -3.16 -31.69
N ARG A 45 28.88 -3.56 -32.15
CA ARG A 45 28.29 -3.07 -33.39
C ARG A 45 27.52 -1.79 -33.11
N LYS A 46 27.60 -0.83 -34.04
CA LYS A 46 26.90 0.45 -33.97
C LYS A 46 25.89 0.52 -35.11
N VAL A 47 24.66 0.89 -34.78
CA VAL A 47 23.62 1.19 -35.76
C VAL A 47 23.21 2.64 -35.56
N ALA A 48 23.42 3.48 -36.57
CA ALA A 48 23.08 4.88 -36.52
C ALA A 48 21.55 5.06 -36.59
N LEU A 49 21.01 5.81 -35.63
CA LEU A 49 19.60 6.16 -35.53
C LEU A 49 19.41 7.61 -35.99
N THR A 50 19.40 7.80 -37.30
CA THR A 50 19.16 9.11 -37.92
C THR A 50 17.69 9.51 -37.85
N PRO A 51 17.33 10.80 -37.95
CA PRO A 51 15.94 11.26 -37.91
C PRO A 51 15.00 10.61 -38.96
N ASN A 52 15.55 10.17 -40.10
CA ASN A 52 14.79 9.48 -41.16
C ASN A 52 14.70 7.96 -40.95
N ALA A 53 15.25 7.44 -39.86
CA ALA A 53 15.10 6.03 -39.53
C ALA A 53 13.68 5.78 -39.00
N THR A 54 13.09 4.64 -39.36
CA THR A 54 11.75 4.27 -38.93
C THR A 54 11.78 2.94 -38.19
N VAL A 55 10.94 2.82 -37.17
CA VAL A 55 10.80 1.61 -36.37
C VAL A 55 9.35 1.19 -36.42
N ASN A 56 9.11 0.02 -37.02
CA ASN A 56 7.78 -0.53 -37.21
C ASN A 56 7.66 -1.86 -36.48
N SER A 57 6.58 -2.05 -35.74
CA SER A 57 6.18 -3.37 -35.28
C SER A 57 5.68 -4.17 -36.49
N ILE A 58 6.11 -5.43 -36.62
CA ILE A 58 5.68 -6.29 -37.73
C ILE A 58 4.47 -7.12 -37.29
N ILE A 59 4.65 -8.13 -36.44
CA ILE A 59 3.68 -8.96 -35.68
C ILE A 59 4.47 -10.13 -35.05
N PHE A 60 3.83 -10.94 -34.18
CA PHE A 60 4.37 -12.18 -33.62
C PHE A 60 4.65 -13.23 -34.71
N GLU A 61 5.91 -13.60 -34.88
CA GLU A 61 6.39 -14.57 -35.89
C GLU A 61 7.40 -15.55 -35.26
N GLU A 62 7.34 -16.83 -35.63
CA GLU A 62 8.25 -17.87 -35.15
C GLU A 62 8.44 -17.88 -33.60
N ASP A 63 7.35 -17.74 -32.85
CA ASP A 63 7.31 -17.62 -31.38
C ASP A 63 8.01 -16.38 -30.79
N ARG A 64 8.07 -15.30 -31.57
CA ARG A 64 8.81 -14.07 -31.21
C ARG A 64 8.05 -12.82 -31.60
N PHE A 65 8.13 -11.82 -30.74
CA PHE A 65 7.63 -10.48 -31.01
C PHE A 65 8.67 -9.70 -31.80
N THR A 66 8.40 -9.43 -33.08
CA THR A 66 9.39 -8.88 -34.02
C THR A 66 9.16 -7.41 -34.36
N TRP A 67 10.24 -6.67 -34.64
CA TRP A 67 10.17 -5.30 -35.14
C TRP A 67 11.30 -5.01 -36.13
N ASN A 68 11.04 -4.13 -37.09
CA ASN A 68 12.01 -3.71 -38.10
C ASN A 68 12.46 -2.28 -37.85
N LEU A 69 13.78 -2.09 -37.84
CA LEU A 69 14.44 -0.80 -37.92
C LEU A 69 14.97 -0.58 -39.34
N ARG A 70 14.38 0.38 -40.05
CA ARG A 70 14.86 0.83 -41.36
C ARG A 70 15.68 2.10 -41.18
N CYS A 71 16.98 2.03 -41.48
CA CYS A 71 17.87 3.19 -41.44
C CYS A 71 17.71 4.07 -42.69
N ALA A 72 18.13 5.34 -42.61
CA ALA A 72 18.15 6.26 -43.76
C ALA A 72 19.00 5.78 -44.94
N SER A 73 19.99 4.91 -44.68
CA SER A 73 20.82 4.28 -45.71
C SER A 73 20.10 3.20 -46.51
N GLY A 74 18.84 2.89 -46.19
CA GLY A 74 18.08 1.78 -46.76
C GLY A 74 18.38 0.42 -46.13
N LYS A 75 19.35 0.34 -45.19
CA LYS A 75 19.62 -0.89 -44.43
C LYS A 75 18.48 -1.18 -43.46
N GLU A 76 18.03 -2.43 -43.46
CA GLU A 76 17.00 -2.92 -42.56
C GLU A 76 17.58 -3.89 -41.53
N PHE A 77 17.08 -3.80 -40.30
CA PHE A 77 17.47 -4.65 -39.19
C PHE A 77 16.21 -5.25 -38.56
N LEU A 78 16.09 -6.57 -38.64
CA LEU A 78 14.97 -7.30 -38.04
C LEU A 78 15.35 -7.76 -36.62
N PHE A 79 14.66 -7.22 -35.64
CA PHE A 79 14.84 -7.53 -34.24
C PHE A 79 13.69 -8.36 -33.67
N ALA A 80 13.94 -9.01 -32.53
CA ALA A 80 12.93 -9.76 -31.82
C ALA A 80 13.17 -9.83 -30.30
N HIS A 81 12.09 -10.13 -29.58
CA HIS A 81 12.09 -10.50 -28.16
C HIS A 81 11.02 -11.58 -27.90
N PHE A 82 11.15 -12.33 -26.81
CA PHE A 82 10.16 -13.32 -26.37
C PHE A 82 9.03 -12.71 -25.51
N ASP A 83 9.03 -11.39 -25.31
CA ASP A 83 8.12 -10.68 -24.41
C ASP A 83 7.63 -9.43 -25.15
N GLU A 84 6.31 -9.31 -25.29
CA GLU A 84 5.63 -8.20 -25.93
C GLU A 84 5.93 -6.86 -25.24
N LEU A 85 6.01 -6.85 -23.90
CA LEU A 85 6.32 -5.64 -23.14
C LEU A 85 7.74 -5.16 -23.42
N GLN A 86 8.68 -6.09 -23.60
CA GLN A 86 10.04 -5.75 -23.99
C GLN A 86 10.12 -5.29 -25.44
N GLN A 87 9.35 -5.88 -26.37
CA GLN A 87 9.23 -5.37 -27.74
C GLN A 87 8.72 -3.92 -27.75
N ALA A 88 7.60 -3.66 -27.06
CA ALA A 88 7.03 -2.32 -26.95
C ALA A 88 8.01 -1.32 -26.31
N SER A 89 8.71 -1.74 -25.25
CA SER A 89 9.76 -0.93 -24.62
C SER A 89 10.91 -0.61 -25.58
N TRP A 90 11.35 -1.58 -26.39
CA TRP A 90 12.41 -1.38 -27.36
C TRP A 90 12.01 -0.43 -28.48
N ILE A 91 10.80 -0.60 -29.03
CA ILE A 91 10.26 0.28 -30.07
C ILE A 91 10.19 1.72 -29.56
N SER A 92 9.64 1.93 -28.36
CA SER A 92 9.55 3.24 -27.75
C SER A 92 10.93 3.88 -27.51
N GLU A 93 11.90 3.10 -27.04
CA GLU A 93 13.26 3.59 -26.79
C GLU A 93 14.00 3.95 -28.08
N MET A 94 13.88 3.14 -29.13
CA MET A 94 14.48 3.44 -30.43
C MET A 94 13.83 4.66 -31.08
N GLN A 95 12.50 4.78 -31.01
CA GLN A 95 11.78 5.96 -31.50
C GLN A 95 12.23 7.23 -30.77
N LEU A 96 12.40 7.16 -29.45
CA LEU A 96 12.88 8.28 -28.65
C LEU A 96 14.32 8.67 -29.03
N ALA A 97 15.20 7.67 -29.20
CA ALA A 97 16.58 7.88 -29.63
C ALA A 97 16.71 8.41 -31.07
N ILE A 98 15.76 8.10 -31.95
CA ILE A 98 15.66 8.66 -33.31
C ILE A 98 15.17 10.11 -33.25
N LYS A 99 14.14 10.38 -32.44
CA LYS A 99 13.49 11.69 -32.35
C LYS A 99 14.37 12.73 -31.66
N TYR A 100 15.15 12.30 -30.67
CA TYR A 100 16.08 13.13 -29.91
C TYR A 100 17.50 12.54 -30.06
N PRO A 101 18.16 12.76 -31.22
CA PRO A 101 19.44 12.15 -31.56
C PRO A 101 20.63 12.63 -30.72
N THR A 102 20.50 13.74 -29.99
CA THR A 102 21.55 14.25 -29.11
C THR A 102 21.18 14.09 -27.64
N ARG A 103 22.20 14.00 -26.78
CA ARG A 103 22.01 13.90 -25.33
C ARG A 103 21.29 15.13 -24.78
N ASP A 104 21.59 16.31 -25.33
CA ASP A 104 21.02 17.56 -24.85
C ASP A 104 19.55 17.71 -25.26
N GLU A 105 19.18 17.28 -26.46
CA GLU A 105 17.78 17.22 -26.89
C GLU A 105 16.95 16.24 -26.05
N LEU A 106 17.50 15.04 -25.78
CA LEU A 106 16.82 14.05 -24.94
C LEU A 106 16.67 14.57 -23.50
N PHE A 107 17.69 15.27 -23.00
CA PHE A 107 17.65 15.89 -21.68
C PHE A 107 16.57 16.96 -21.57
N GLU A 108 16.45 17.87 -22.54
CA GLU A 108 15.39 18.88 -22.54
C GLU A 108 14.00 18.26 -22.68
N TYR A 109 13.87 17.18 -23.46
CA TYR A 109 12.64 16.39 -23.50
C TYR A 109 12.27 15.82 -22.13
N ASP A 110 13.21 15.14 -21.46
CA ASP A 110 13.00 14.55 -20.14
C ASP A 110 12.65 15.60 -19.08
N LYS A 111 13.30 16.76 -19.14
CA LYS A 111 13.04 17.90 -18.26
C LYS A 111 11.61 18.44 -18.46
N LYS A 112 11.18 18.64 -19.71
CA LYS A 112 9.81 19.09 -20.02
C LYS A 112 8.77 18.07 -19.54
N ARG A 113 9.00 16.78 -19.80
CA ARG A 113 8.15 15.66 -19.35
C ARG A 113 8.03 15.60 -17.82
N ALA A 114 9.13 15.85 -17.11
CA ALA A 114 9.13 15.88 -15.65
C ALA A 114 8.25 17.02 -15.12
N LEU A 115 8.41 18.23 -15.66
CA LEU A 115 7.60 19.39 -15.28
C LEU A 115 6.09 19.17 -15.55
N GLU A 116 5.73 18.55 -16.68
CA GLU A 116 4.34 18.25 -17.02
C GLU A 116 3.72 17.22 -16.06
N ASN A 117 4.47 16.17 -15.69
CA ASN A 117 3.98 15.10 -14.83
C ASN A 117 3.95 15.48 -13.34
N ASP A 118 4.90 16.29 -12.87
CA ASP A 118 4.98 16.67 -11.45
C ASP A 118 3.91 17.70 -11.06
N CYS A 119 3.45 18.54 -11.99
CA CYS A 119 2.53 19.65 -11.68
C CYS A 119 1.03 19.29 -11.72
N SER A 120 0.58 18.44 -12.65
CA SER A 120 -0.86 18.21 -12.85
C SER A 120 -1.38 16.98 -12.08
N TYR A 121 -0.68 15.85 -12.18
CA TYR A 121 -1.23 14.57 -11.73
C TYR A 121 -0.94 14.26 -10.24
N SER A 122 0.13 14.85 -9.69
CA SER A 122 0.56 14.63 -8.31
C SER A 122 -0.20 15.51 -7.31
N ALA A 123 -0.43 16.78 -7.66
CA ALA A 123 -1.08 17.75 -6.76
C ALA A 123 -2.55 17.40 -6.50
N GLU A 124 -3.31 17.04 -7.54
CA GLU A 124 -4.72 16.67 -7.42
C GLU A 124 -4.90 15.36 -6.64
N ARG A 125 -4.11 14.32 -6.96
CA ARG A 125 -4.17 13.04 -6.22
C ARG A 125 -3.75 13.22 -4.77
N SER A 126 -2.73 14.02 -4.50
CA SER A 126 -2.30 14.38 -3.14
C SER A 126 -3.41 15.10 -2.37
N LEU A 127 -4.14 16.00 -3.02
CA LEU A 127 -5.29 16.67 -2.41
C LEU A 127 -6.45 15.70 -2.13
N THR A 128 -6.80 14.83 -3.07
CA THR A 128 -7.86 13.82 -2.89
C THR A 128 -7.53 12.87 -1.74
N TRP A 129 -6.30 12.37 -1.66
CA TRP A 129 -5.87 11.51 -0.54
C TRP A 129 -5.91 12.24 0.80
N ARG A 130 -5.51 13.51 0.82
CA ARG A 130 -5.53 14.32 2.04
C ARG A 130 -6.96 14.52 2.55
N LEU A 131 -7.88 14.90 1.67
CA LEU A 131 -9.29 15.10 2.03
C LEU A 131 -9.95 13.79 2.50
N ALA A 132 -9.62 12.66 1.87
CA ALA A 132 -10.10 11.35 2.30
C ALA A 132 -9.58 10.99 3.71
N LEU A 133 -8.30 11.25 3.99
CA LEU A 133 -7.70 11.02 5.31
C LEU A 133 -8.29 11.95 6.37
N GLU A 134 -8.51 13.23 6.06
CA GLU A 134 -9.13 14.20 6.98
C GLU A 134 -10.57 13.80 7.33
N SER A 135 -11.35 13.36 6.34
CA SER A 135 -12.71 12.83 6.54
C SER A 135 -12.72 11.60 7.45
N GLU A 136 -11.82 10.66 7.20
CA GLU A 136 -11.75 9.43 8.00
C GLU A 136 -11.26 9.70 9.43
N ASN A 137 -10.31 10.61 9.60
CA ASN A 137 -9.84 11.02 10.92
C ASN A 137 -10.95 11.71 11.74
N LEU A 138 -11.76 12.56 11.09
CA LEU A 138 -12.94 13.15 11.72
C LEU A 138 -13.96 12.07 12.14
N ARG A 139 -14.21 11.08 11.28
CA ARG A 139 -15.11 9.96 11.58
C ARG A 139 -14.63 9.16 12.79
N LEU A 140 -13.34 8.81 12.83
CA LEU A 140 -12.73 8.06 13.92
C LEU A 140 -12.74 8.84 15.23
N THR A 141 -12.49 10.15 15.18
CA THR A 141 -12.53 11.02 16.37
C THR A 141 -13.93 11.04 16.99
N LYS A 142 -14.97 11.15 16.18
CA LYS A 142 -16.37 11.10 16.66
C LYS A 142 -16.71 9.78 17.34
N LEU A 143 -16.35 8.64 16.71
CA LEU A 143 -16.58 7.32 17.29
C LEU A 143 -15.85 7.15 18.63
N LEU A 144 -14.64 7.65 18.73
CA LEU A 144 -13.84 7.58 19.95
C LEU A 144 -14.45 8.43 21.08
N ASP A 145 -15.01 9.60 20.76
CA ASP A 145 -15.69 10.44 21.75
C ASP A 145 -17.03 9.82 22.20
N GLU A 146 -17.77 9.17 21.30
CA GLU A 146 -18.98 8.40 21.63
C GLU A 146 -18.67 7.23 22.58
N GLU A 147 -17.65 6.44 22.28
CA GLU A 147 -17.20 5.33 23.14
C GLU A 147 -16.73 5.82 24.52
N ARG A 148 -15.96 6.91 24.57
CA ARG A 148 -15.54 7.52 25.84
C ARG A 148 -16.73 7.92 26.69
N LYS A 149 -17.76 8.50 26.08
CA LYS A 149 -18.98 8.89 26.78
C LYS A 149 -19.74 7.67 27.30
N ALA A 150 -19.89 6.64 26.47
CA ALA A 150 -20.55 5.40 26.86
C ALA A 150 -19.86 4.72 28.05
N LEU A 151 -18.52 4.65 28.04
CA LEU A 151 -17.73 4.12 29.15
C LEU A 151 -17.88 4.94 30.43
N HIS A 152 -17.93 6.26 30.31
CA HIS A 152 -18.16 7.14 31.46
C HIS A 152 -19.54 6.92 32.09
N ASP A 153 -20.58 6.82 31.25
CA ASP A 153 -21.94 6.52 31.69
C ASP A 153 -22.00 5.14 32.37
N GLU A 154 -21.30 4.15 31.85
CA GLU A 154 -21.19 2.83 32.47
C GLU A 154 -20.50 2.89 33.85
N GLU A 155 -19.43 3.66 33.99
CA GLU A 155 -18.74 3.85 35.27
C GLU A 155 -19.62 4.55 36.31
N ILE A 156 -20.43 5.52 35.90
CA ILE A 156 -21.45 6.15 36.75
C ILE A 156 -22.44 5.09 37.25
N VAL A 157 -22.95 4.24 36.35
CA VAL A 157 -23.91 3.19 36.70
C VAL A 157 -23.28 2.15 37.65
N ARG A 158 -22.04 1.71 37.40
CA ARG A 158 -21.32 0.79 38.31
C ARG A 158 -21.14 1.38 39.70
N THR A 159 -20.77 2.67 39.76
CA THR A 159 -20.61 3.38 41.04
C THR A 159 -21.94 3.49 41.79
N LEU A 160 -23.02 3.81 41.08
CA LEU A 160 -24.36 3.88 41.66
C LEU A 160 -24.83 2.52 42.17
N ALA A 161 -24.66 1.46 41.37
CA ALA A 161 -25.02 0.10 41.75
C ALA A 161 -24.27 -0.37 43.01
N THR A 162 -22.98 -0.06 43.10
CA THR A 162 -22.15 -0.37 44.28
C THR A 162 -22.67 0.36 45.52
N ARG A 163 -22.96 1.67 45.41
CA ARG A 163 -23.54 2.46 46.51
C ARG A 163 -24.89 1.91 46.98
N MET A 164 -25.79 1.62 46.05
CA MET A 164 -27.11 1.07 46.37
C MET A 164 -27.00 -0.29 47.07
N PHE A 165 -26.05 -1.13 46.63
CA PHE A 165 -25.80 -2.41 47.27
C PHE A 165 -25.31 -2.25 48.72
N ASP A 166 -24.38 -1.32 48.96
CA ASP A 166 -23.88 -1.03 50.31
C ASP A 166 -24.99 -0.47 51.21
N GLU A 167 -25.84 0.43 50.71
CA GLU A 167 -26.98 0.97 51.45
C GLU A 167 -28.00 -0.11 51.83
N GLU A 168 -28.34 -1.02 50.90
CA GLU A 168 -29.25 -2.14 51.18
C GLU A 168 -28.62 -3.15 52.15
N ARG A 169 -27.32 -3.39 52.04
CA ARG A 169 -26.57 -4.23 52.99
C ARG A 169 -26.63 -3.63 54.40
N GLU A 170 -26.38 -2.32 54.56
CA GLU A 170 -26.47 -1.66 55.86
C GLU A 170 -27.89 -1.74 56.46
N LYS A 171 -28.93 -1.52 55.64
CA LYS A 171 -30.33 -1.65 56.09
C LYS A 171 -30.63 -3.08 56.54
N ARG A 172 -30.18 -4.08 55.78
CA ARG A 172 -30.33 -5.49 56.12
C ARG A 172 -29.63 -5.82 57.44
N GLU A 173 -28.38 -5.41 57.62
CA GLU A 173 -27.63 -5.63 58.87
C GLU A 173 -28.32 -4.96 60.07
N LYS A 174 -28.89 -3.75 59.90
CA LYS A 174 -29.67 -3.07 60.95
C LYS A 174 -30.95 -3.84 61.31
N LEU A 175 -31.64 -4.40 60.31
CA LEU A 175 -32.86 -5.19 60.54
C LEU A 175 -32.54 -6.54 61.19
N GLU A 176 -31.48 -7.22 60.77
CA GLU A 176 -31.02 -8.49 61.37
C GLU A 176 -30.66 -8.31 62.85
N ARG A 177 -29.98 -7.21 63.22
CA ARG A 177 -29.72 -6.87 64.63
C ARG A 177 -31.02 -6.68 65.42
N LYS A 178 -31.96 -5.89 64.90
CA LYS A 178 -33.26 -5.67 65.54
C LYS A 178 -34.06 -6.96 65.70
N LEU A 179 -34.05 -7.83 64.70
CA LEU A 179 -34.70 -9.15 64.78
C LEU A 179 -34.06 -10.01 65.85
N SER A 180 -32.73 -10.09 65.89
CA SER A 180 -32.00 -10.81 66.94
C SER A 180 -32.33 -10.28 68.34
N ASP A 181 -32.43 -8.96 68.52
CA ASP A 181 -32.81 -8.35 69.80
C ASP A 181 -34.24 -8.72 70.21
N ILE A 182 -35.18 -8.69 69.26
CA ILE A 182 -36.58 -9.08 69.50
C ILE A 182 -36.66 -10.57 69.85
N GLU A 183 -35.98 -11.44 69.11
CA GLU A 183 -35.94 -12.88 69.38
C GLU A 183 -35.33 -13.18 70.75
N HIS A 184 -34.25 -12.50 71.12
CA HIS A 184 -33.63 -12.61 72.43
C HIS A 184 -34.60 -12.17 73.54
N ASN A 185 -35.28 -11.03 73.37
CA ASN A 185 -36.27 -10.54 74.32
C ASN A 185 -37.48 -11.47 74.45
N LEU A 186 -37.95 -12.05 73.34
CA LEU A 186 -39.02 -13.06 73.36
C LEU A 186 -38.59 -14.34 74.08
N LYS A 187 -37.36 -14.82 73.85
CA LYS A 187 -36.79 -15.97 74.59
C LYS A 187 -36.68 -15.68 76.09
N LYS A 188 -36.18 -14.50 76.46
CA LYS A 188 -36.11 -14.04 77.86
C LYS A 188 -37.49 -13.97 78.50
N ASN A 189 -38.47 -13.39 77.82
CA ASN A 189 -39.84 -13.28 78.31
C ASN A 189 -40.55 -14.65 78.41
N ARG A 190 -40.28 -15.59 77.49
CA ARG A 190 -40.73 -16.99 77.64
C ARG A 190 -40.09 -17.69 78.84
N SER A 191 -38.81 -17.46 79.10
CA SER A 191 -38.13 -18.02 80.28
C SER A 191 -38.63 -17.43 81.61
N LEU A 192 -39.12 -16.19 81.62
CA LEU A 192 -39.74 -15.54 82.77
C LEU A 192 -41.21 -15.95 82.97
N GLY A 193 -41.95 -16.20 81.88
CA GLY A 193 -43.33 -16.67 81.91
C GLY A 193 -43.49 -18.12 82.39
N ASN A 194 -42.48 -18.97 82.17
CA ASN A 194 -42.46 -20.33 82.72
C ASN A 194 -42.07 -20.40 84.22
N GLY A 195 -41.78 -19.26 84.86
CA GLY A 195 -41.40 -19.18 86.28
C GLY A 195 -42.52 -18.73 87.23
N ILE A 196 -43.74 -18.50 86.75
CA ILE A 196 -44.84 -17.92 87.55
C ILE A 196 -45.98 -18.92 87.84
N ASP A 197 -45.97 -20.12 87.24
CA ASP A 197 -47.04 -21.14 87.42
C ASP A 197 -46.70 -22.28 88.42
N ASP A 198 -45.85 -22.07 89.43
CA ASP A 198 -45.56 -23.17 90.40
C ASP A 198 -45.34 -22.78 91.87
N LYS A 199 -45.96 -21.69 92.37
CA LYS A 199 -46.07 -21.44 93.83
C LYS A 199 -47.34 -20.66 94.24
N SER A 200 -48.47 -21.35 94.30
CA SER A 200 -49.49 -21.16 95.36
C SER A 200 -50.72 -22.05 95.14
N VAL A 201 -50.62 -23.32 95.54
CA VAL A 201 -51.78 -24.12 95.98
C VAL A 201 -51.49 -24.51 97.43
N LEU A 202 -52.14 -23.81 98.36
CA LEU A 202 -52.61 -24.32 99.64
C LEU A 202 -54.01 -23.76 99.85
#